data_AF-A0A9Q1BAI0-F1
#
_entry.id   AF-A0A9Q1BAI0-F1
#
_cell.length_a   1.000
_cell.length_b   1.000
_cell.length_c   1.000
_cell.angle_alpha   90.00
_cell.angle_beta   90.00
_cell.angle_gamma   90.00
#
_symmetry.space_group_name_H-M   'P 1'
#
loop_
_entity.id
_entity.type
_entity.pdbx_description
1 polymer ?
#
loop_
_entity_poly.entity_id
_entity_poly.type
_entity_poly.pdbx_seq_one_letter_code
_entity_poly.pdbx_strand_id
1 'polypeptide(L)'
;MEMVTDTQSTFKENSLMKIVGYDMTKKAAEKVFSKAGKTPDDVQVVELHDCFSANELITYEALGLCEEGKAGEMIDAGDNTYGGKYVVNPSGGLISKGHPLGATGL
;
A
#
# COMPACT_ATOMS: atom_id res chain seq x y z
N MET A 1 -6.49 7.30 -11.97
CA MET A 1 -5.06 7.54 -11.67
C MET A 1 -4.95 8.86 -10.95
N GLU A 2 -4.24 8.89 -9.82
CA GLU A 2 -3.88 10.09 -9.07
C GLU A 2 -2.39 10.02 -8.74
N MET A 3 -1.75 11.17 -8.61
CA MET A 3 -0.34 11.29 -8.27
C MET A 3 -0.20 12.31 -7.14
N VAL A 4 0.63 11.97 -6.15
CA VAL A 4 0.90 12.83 -4.99
C VAL A 4 2.41 12.88 -4.78
N THR A 5 2.91 14.06 -4.48
CA THR A 5 4.32 14.31 -4.14
C THR A 5 4.49 14.44 -2.63
N ASP A 6 5.75 14.50 -2.17
CA ASP A 6 6.12 14.69 -0.77
C ASP A 6 5.34 15.84 -0.11
N THR A 7 5.07 15.70 1.18
CA THR A 7 4.40 16.75 1.95
C THR A 7 5.28 17.26 3.08
N GLN A 8 4.85 18.31 3.80
CA GLN A 8 5.69 18.87 4.86
C GLN A 8 6.07 17.85 5.94
N SER A 9 5.22 16.85 6.18
CA SER A 9 5.45 15.77 7.14
C SER A 9 6.69 14.94 6.82
N THR A 10 7.00 14.74 5.53
CA THR A 10 8.21 14.06 5.04
C THR A 10 9.47 14.68 5.64
N PHE A 11 9.50 16.01 5.80
CA PHE A 11 10.70 16.74 6.19
C PHE A 11 10.70 17.22 7.66
N LYS A 12 9.54 17.26 8.32
CA LYS A 12 9.40 17.89 9.64
C LYS A 12 9.18 16.92 10.80
N GLU A 13 8.66 15.72 10.53
CA GLU A 13 8.15 14.84 11.60
C GLU A 13 9.13 13.74 12.03
N ASN A 14 10.34 13.67 11.45
CA ASN A 14 11.39 12.68 11.79
C ASN A 14 10.89 11.22 11.80
N SER A 15 9.97 10.88 10.88
CA SER A 15 9.42 9.52 10.75
C SER A 15 9.98 8.80 9.53
N LEU A 16 10.52 7.60 9.76
CA LEU A 16 11.04 6.73 8.70
C LEU A 16 9.93 6.19 7.78
N MET A 17 8.69 6.05 8.26
CA MET A 17 7.57 5.66 7.39
C MET A 17 7.20 6.80 6.44
N LYS A 18 7.22 8.03 6.95
CA LYS A 18 6.83 9.21 6.17
C LYS A 18 7.89 9.59 5.13
N ILE A 19 9.17 9.41 5.46
CA ILE A 19 10.26 9.67 4.49
C ILE A 19 10.24 8.68 3.31
N VAL A 20 9.74 7.45 3.51
CA VAL A 20 9.60 6.45 2.44
C VAL A 20 8.24 6.49 1.74
N GLY A 21 7.43 7.53 1.96
CA GLY A 21 6.24 7.80 1.14
C GLY A 21 4.90 7.30 1.72
N TYR A 22 4.81 7.00 3.02
CA TYR A 22 3.54 6.62 3.66
C TYR A 22 2.43 7.66 3.43
N ASP A 23 2.68 8.94 3.77
CA ASP A 23 1.68 10.01 3.64
C ASP A 23 1.34 10.31 2.16
N MET A 24 2.27 10.08 1.24
CA MET A 24 2.02 10.21 -0.20
C MET A 24 1.06 9.12 -0.69
N THR A 25 1.32 7.87 -0.30
CA THR A 25 0.48 6.71 -0.63
C THR A 25 -0.92 6.90 -0.08
N LYS A 26 -1.04 7.29 1.20
CA LYS A 26 -2.33 7.54 1.86
C LYS A 26 -3.15 8.59 1.12
N LYS A 27 -2.56 9.75 0.84
CA LYS A 27 -3.23 10.84 0.11
C LYS A 27 -3.59 10.44 -1.32
N ALA A 28 -2.76 9.65 -2.00
CA ALA A 28 -3.06 9.18 -3.34
C ALA A 28 -4.25 8.21 -3.33
N ALA A 29 -4.25 7.25 -2.40
CA ALA A 29 -5.34 6.29 -2.21
C ALA A 29 -6.66 7.00 -1.89
N GLU A 30 -6.68 7.93 -0.93
CA GLU A 30 -7.86 8.73 -0.56
C GLU A 30 -8.45 9.46 -1.78
N LYS A 31 -7.61 10.09 -2.61
CA LYS A 31 -8.07 10.77 -3.84
C LYS A 31 -8.65 9.80 -4.87
N VAL A 32 -8.01 8.65 -5.08
CA VAL A 32 -8.48 7.64 -6.04
C VAL A 32 -9.83 7.07 -5.59
N PHE A 33 -9.95 6.68 -4.32
CA PHE A 33 -11.19 6.14 -3.75
C PHE A 33 -12.33 7.16 -3.81
N SER A 34 -12.07 8.41 -3.40
CA SER A 34 -13.07 9.48 -3.48
C SER A 34 -13.54 9.71 -4.92
N LYS A 35 -12.62 9.77 -5.88
CA LYS A 35 -12.94 9.96 -7.30
C LYS A 35 -13.69 8.78 -7.92
N ALA A 36 -13.39 7.57 -7.46
CA ALA A 36 -14.08 6.35 -7.88
C ALA A 36 -15.46 6.18 -7.21
N GLY A 37 -15.75 6.92 -6.13
CA GLY A 37 -16.92 6.69 -5.29
C GLY A 37 -16.88 5.31 -4.61
N LYS A 38 -15.67 4.88 -4.21
CA LYS A 38 -15.36 3.56 -3.66
C LYS A 38 -14.62 3.69 -2.34
N THR A 39 -14.60 2.61 -1.57
CA THR A 39 -13.80 2.48 -0.34
C THR A 39 -12.79 1.33 -0.47
N PRO A 40 -11.81 1.21 0.43
CA PRO A 40 -10.91 0.06 0.46
C PRO A 40 -11.66 -1.29 0.52
N ASP A 41 -12.80 -1.35 1.21
CA ASP A 41 -13.62 -2.57 1.32
C ASP A 41 -14.24 -3.03 -0.01
N ASP A 42 -14.31 -2.15 -1.03
CA ASP A 42 -14.75 -2.53 -2.38
C ASP A 42 -13.64 -3.26 -3.18
N VAL A 43 -12.40 -3.31 -2.67
CA VAL A 43 -11.25 -3.89 -3.39
C VAL A 43 -11.13 -5.39 -3.08
N GLN A 44 -10.89 -6.19 -4.11
CA GLN A 44 -10.72 -7.65 -3.98
C GLN A 44 -9.27 -8.10 -4.22
N VAL A 45 -8.55 -7.40 -5.09
CA VAL A 45 -7.18 -7.73 -5.50
C VAL A 45 -6.33 -6.46 -5.44
N VAL A 46 -5.13 -6.57 -4.90
CA VAL A 46 -4.18 -5.46 -4.75
C VAL A 46 -2.84 -5.87 -5.33
N GLU A 47 -2.33 -5.12 -6.30
CA GLU A 47 -0.90 -5.12 -6.64
C GLU A 47 -0.30 -3.84 -6.07
N LEU A 48 0.74 -3.99 -5.26
CA LEU A 48 1.41 -2.89 -4.57
C LEU A 48 2.93 -3.00 -4.67
N HIS A 49 3.62 -1.97 -4.20
CA HIS A 49 5.07 -1.86 -4.36
C HIS A 49 5.83 -2.47 -3.17
N ASP A 50 5.94 -3.79 -3.12
CA ASP A 50 6.67 -4.57 -2.11
C ASP A 50 8.19 -4.62 -2.39
N CYS A 51 8.87 -3.48 -2.57
CA CYS A 51 10.32 -3.49 -2.79
C CYS A 51 11.12 -4.09 -1.60
N PHE A 52 10.52 -4.03 -0.42
CA PHE A 52 10.91 -4.75 0.80
C PHE A 52 9.63 -5.16 1.54
N SER A 53 9.68 -6.25 2.31
CA SER A 53 8.52 -6.70 3.11
C SER A 53 8.03 -5.64 4.10
N ALA A 54 8.93 -4.83 4.65
CA ALA A 54 8.58 -3.70 5.49
C ALA A 54 7.72 -2.66 4.76
N ASN A 55 7.97 -2.42 3.46
CA ASN A 55 7.19 -1.48 2.66
C ASN A 55 5.79 -2.01 2.35
N GLU A 56 5.66 -3.31 2.10
CA GLU A 56 4.35 -3.96 1.94
C GLU A 56 3.48 -3.78 3.20
N LEU A 57 4.04 -4.06 4.37
CA LEU A 57 3.35 -3.97 5.66
C LEU A 57 2.76 -2.57 5.90
N ILE A 58 3.58 -1.52 5.78
CA ILE A 58 3.11 -0.14 6.00
C ILE A 58 2.17 0.35 4.89
N THR A 59 2.25 -0.24 3.70
CA THR A 59 1.39 0.13 2.57
C THR A 59 -0.03 -0.38 2.76
N TYR A 60 -0.26 -1.48 3.47
CA TYR A 60 -1.62 -1.91 3.82
C TYR A 60 -2.40 -0.84 4.58
N GLU A 61 -1.75 -0.23 5.57
CA GLU A 61 -2.33 0.84 6.40
C GLU A 61 -2.50 2.12 5.57
N ALA A 62 -1.49 2.48 4.76
CA ALA A 62 -1.56 3.65 3.90
C ALA A 62 -2.67 3.55 2.85
N LEU A 63 -2.93 2.36 2.30
CA LEU A 63 -4.04 2.11 1.37
C LEU A 63 -5.40 2.02 2.08
N GLY A 64 -5.42 1.98 3.42
CA GLY A 64 -6.64 1.81 4.21
C GLY A 64 -7.22 0.40 4.19
N LEU A 65 -6.41 -0.62 3.88
CA LEU A 65 -6.86 -2.02 3.90
C LEU A 65 -7.10 -2.51 5.33
N CYS A 66 -6.34 -1.96 6.28
CA CYS A 66 -6.49 -2.10 7.73
C CYS A 66 -6.17 -0.76 8.43
N GLU A 67 -6.49 -0.67 9.73
CA GLU A 67 -6.18 0.50 10.55
C GLU A 67 -4.68 0.65 10.82
N GLU A 68 -4.24 1.86 11.18
CA GLU A 68 -2.83 2.12 11.51
C GLU A 68 -2.39 1.27 12.73
N GLY A 69 -1.25 0.59 12.60
CA GLY A 69 -0.73 -0.38 13.58
C GLY A 69 -1.39 -1.76 13.54
N LYS A 70 -2.31 -2.04 12.60
CA LYS A 70 -3.04 -3.31 12.50
C LYS A 70 -2.61 -4.21 11.35
N ALA A 71 -1.60 -3.81 10.57
CA ALA A 71 -1.10 -4.64 9.47
C ALA A 71 -0.62 -6.04 9.92
N GLY A 72 -0.01 -6.15 11.10
CA GLY A 72 0.40 -7.45 11.66
C GLY A 72 -0.79 -8.38 11.92
N GLU A 73 -1.87 -7.87 12.52
CA GLU A 73 -3.09 -8.64 12.79
C GLU A 73 -3.77 -9.10 11.50
N MET A 74 -3.78 -8.24 10.47
CA MET A 74 -4.27 -8.58 9.14
C MET A 74 -3.49 -9.73 8.50
N ILE A 75 -2.15 -9.71 8.62
CA ILE A 75 -1.29 -10.78 8.10
C ILE A 75 -1.53 -12.09 8.87
N ASP A 76 -1.56 -12.04 10.20
CA ASP A 76 -1.78 -13.21 11.05
C ASP A 76 -3.16 -13.86 10.81
N ALA A 77 -4.16 -13.06 10.45
CA ALA A 77 -5.48 -13.53 10.05
C ALA A 77 -5.52 -14.15 8.63
N GLY A 78 -4.46 -13.97 7.83
CA GLY A 78 -4.42 -14.41 6.44
C GLY A 78 -5.25 -13.53 5.50
N ASP A 79 -5.56 -12.30 5.88
CA ASP A 79 -6.42 -11.38 5.11
C ASP A 79 -5.74 -10.76 3.88
N ASN A 80 -4.47 -11.11 3.63
CA ASN A 80 -3.70 -10.66 2.47
C ASN A 80 -3.45 -11.77 1.42
N THR A 81 -4.09 -12.94 1.53
CA THR A 81 -3.88 -14.07 0.60
C THR A 81 -5.19 -14.68 0.09
N TYR A 82 -5.08 -15.72 -0.74
CA TYR A 82 -6.23 -16.45 -1.27
C TYR A 82 -7.11 -17.00 -0.14
N GLY A 83 -8.40 -16.64 -0.15
CA GLY A 83 -9.36 -16.99 0.89
C GLY A 83 -9.48 -15.97 2.02
N GLY A 84 -8.58 -14.98 2.08
CA GLY A 84 -8.68 -13.82 2.97
C GLY A 84 -9.50 -12.68 2.38
N LYS A 85 -9.53 -11.55 3.11
CA LYS A 85 -10.24 -10.34 2.66
C LYS A 85 -9.73 -9.76 1.34
N TYR A 86 -8.41 -9.68 1.16
CA TYR A 86 -7.77 -9.19 -0.05
C TYR A 86 -6.76 -10.19 -0.59
N VAL A 87 -6.70 -10.35 -1.91
CA VAL A 87 -5.58 -11.06 -2.56
C VAL A 87 -4.50 -10.05 -2.91
N VAL A 88 -3.45 -9.99 -2.12
CA VAL A 88 -2.31 -9.07 -2.33
C VAL A 88 -1.24 -9.76 -3.15
N ASN A 89 -0.71 -9.03 -4.15
CA ASN A 89 0.40 -9.43 -5.00
C ASN A 89 0.28 -10.88 -5.54
N PRO A 90 -0.86 -11.28 -6.13
CA PRO A 90 -1.05 -12.64 -6.66
C PRO A 90 -0.01 -13.03 -7.71
N SER A 91 0.63 -12.04 -8.33
CA SER A 91 1.73 -12.21 -9.27
C SER A 91 3.08 -12.61 -8.62
N GLY A 92 3.16 -12.59 -7.29
CA GLY A 92 4.37 -12.83 -6.50
C GLY A 92 5.10 -11.54 -6.04
N GLY A 93 4.60 -10.37 -6.44
CA GLY A 93 5.17 -9.07 -6.04
C GLY A 93 6.58 -8.80 -6.59
N LEU A 94 7.15 -7.65 -6.24
CA LEU A 94 8.52 -7.27 -6.56
C LEU A 94 9.53 -8.20 -5.87
N ILE A 95 9.20 -8.70 -4.67
CA ILE A 95 10.06 -9.62 -3.90
C ILE A 95 10.37 -10.88 -4.73
N SER A 96 9.39 -11.42 -5.46
CA SER A 96 9.57 -12.67 -6.22
C SER A 96 9.80 -12.45 -7.72
N LYS A 97 9.01 -11.58 -8.36
CA LYS A 97 9.13 -11.31 -9.82
C LYS A 97 10.38 -10.52 -10.18
N GLY A 98 10.95 -9.80 -9.22
CA GLY A 98 12.01 -8.82 -9.43
C GLY A 98 11.47 -7.42 -9.72
N HIS A 99 12.37 -6.44 -9.71
CA HIS A 99 12.03 -5.02 -9.76
C HIS A 99 12.79 -4.25 -10.86
N PRO A 100 12.45 -4.45 -12.15
CA PRO A 100 12.93 -3.56 -13.22
C PRO A 100 12.26 -2.19 -13.06
N LEU A 101 13.02 -1.18 -12.62
CA LEU A 101 12.51 0.12 -12.16
C LEU A 101 11.49 0.75 -13.12
N GLY A 102 11.80 0.80 -14.42
CA GLY A 102 10.93 1.43 -15.43
C GLY A 102 9.70 0.62 -15.83
N ALA A 103 9.65 -0.68 -15.52
CA ALA A 103 8.59 -1.59 -15.98
C ALA A 103 7.65 -2.04 -14.85
N THR A 104 7.99 -1.80 -13.59
CA THR A 104 7.22 -2.32 -12.44
C THR A 104 5.81 -1.72 -12.34
N GLY A 105 5.64 -0.46 -12.77
CA GLY A 105 4.36 0.23 -12.70
C GLY A 105 3.51 0.15 -13.98
N LEU A 106 3.95 -0.59 -14.99
CA LEU A 106 3.26 -0.81 -16.27
C LEU A 106 2.52 -2.15 -16.26
#